data_AF-A0A1V2W6E0-F1
#
_entry.id   AF-A0A1V2W6E0-F1
#
_cell.length_a   1.000
_cell.length_b   1.000
_cell.length_c   1.000
_cell.angle_alpha   90.00
_cell.angle_beta   90.00
_cell.angle_gamma   90.00
#
_symmetry.space_group_name_H-M   'P 1'
#
loop_
_entity.id
_entity.type
_entity.pdbx_description
1 polymer ?
#
loop_
_entity_poly.entity_id
_entity_poly.type
_entity_poly.pdbx_seq_one_letter_code
_entity_poly.pdbx_strand_id
1 'polypeptide(L)'
;EMVPTEEELHAVRFQFDPAPPLETLMLHFCGEIRLNHWYRCAADWHTEPVIKQIYETISRDEARHGGAYLRYMKKALNNCGDVARAAFAKIGVLMASARRTEKPLHPTNLHVNQALFPRDTVQSRLPDPEWLERWLDEQIRFDGEWEKKVVERILHNLSILFERTFATAQELNRYRKEVTGRLQAESGPSSAAQPA
;
A
#
# COMPACT_ATOMS: atom_id res chain seq x y z
N GLU A 1 -17.47 -26.35 -8.25
CA GLU A 1 -16.01 -26.30 -8.03
C GLU A 1 -15.69 -25.10 -7.16
N MET A 2 -14.72 -25.21 -6.24
CA MET A 2 -14.26 -24.10 -5.38
C MET A 2 -12.93 -23.52 -5.90
N VAL A 3 -12.67 -23.64 -7.21
CA VAL A 3 -11.46 -23.17 -7.88
C VAL A 3 -11.87 -22.22 -9.01
N PRO A 4 -11.10 -21.13 -9.26
CA PRO A 4 -11.35 -20.25 -10.39
C PRO A 4 -11.20 -21.00 -11.72
N THR A 5 -12.06 -20.68 -12.68
CA THR A 5 -11.93 -21.10 -14.07
C THR A 5 -10.78 -20.36 -14.76
N GLU A 6 -10.29 -20.90 -15.88
CA GLU A 6 -9.27 -20.22 -16.69
C GLU A 6 -9.73 -18.85 -17.19
N GLU A 7 -11.02 -18.71 -17.52
CA GLU A 7 -11.62 -17.45 -17.94
C GLU A 7 -11.57 -16.41 -16.82
N GLU A 8 -11.91 -16.79 -15.59
CA GLU A 8 -11.83 -15.91 -14.41
C GLU A 8 -10.38 -15.51 -14.10
N LEU A 9 -9.42 -16.42 -14.27
CA LEU A 9 -7.99 -16.10 -14.12
C LEU A 9 -7.50 -15.13 -15.20
N HIS A 10 -7.97 -15.27 -16.44
CA HIS A 10 -7.61 -14.35 -17.53
C HIS A 10 -8.25 -12.98 -17.34
N ALA A 11 -9.47 -12.92 -16.80
CA ALA A 11 -10.16 -11.66 -16.56
C ALA A 11 -9.35 -10.71 -15.66
N VAL A 12 -8.67 -11.24 -14.63
CA VAL A 12 -7.85 -10.45 -13.70
C VAL A 12 -6.43 -10.17 -14.21
N ARG A 13 -5.99 -10.80 -15.32
CA ARG A 13 -4.68 -10.57 -15.96
C ARG A 13 -4.80 -9.53 -17.07
N PHE A 14 -4.66 -8.26 -16.71
CA PHE A 14 -4.66 -7.15 -17.66
C PHE A 14 -3.44 -6.25 -17.47
N GLN A 15 -3.13 -5.45 -18.48
CA GLN A 15 -1.98 -4.56 -18.45
C GLN A 15 -2.27 -3.32 -17.62
N PHE A 16 -1.38 -3.02 -16.68
CA PHE A 16 -1.44 -1.77 -15.91
C PHE A 16 -0.71 -0.67 -16.68
N ASP A 17 -1.17 0.57 -16.49
CA ASP A 17 -0.46 1.74 -16.98
C ASP A 17 0.91 1.84 -16.29
N PRO A 18 1.95 2.40 -16.95
CA PRO A 18 3.26 2.57 -16.34
C PRO A 18 3.18 3.37 -15.03
N ALA A 19 3.73 2.81 -13.95
CA ALA A 19 3.77 3.44 -12.64
C ALA A 19 5.23 3.70 -12.21
N PRO A 20 5.51 4.82 -11.50
CA PRO A 20 6.83 5.09 -10.97
C PRO A 20 7.30 3.98 -10.00
N PRO A 21 8.51 3.41 -10.18
CA PRO A 21 8.92 2.20 -9.47
C PRO A 21 9.08 2.37 -7.96
N LEU A 22 9.47 3.56 -7.49
CA LEU A 22 9.63 3.84 -6.06
C LEU A 22 8.28 3.96 -5.36
N GLU A 23 7.31 4.63 -5.97
CA GLU A 23 5.94 4.65 -5.50
C GLU A 23 5.33 3.25 -5.49
N THR A 24 5.50 2.46 -6.56
CA THR A 24 5.04 1.07 -6.62
C THR A 24 5.64 0.23 -5.51
N LEU A 25 6.95 0.35 -5.26
CA LEU A 25 7.62 -0.35 -4.17
C LEU A 25 7.01 -0.02 -2.79
N MET A 26 6.77 1.26 -2.51
CA MET A 26 6.14 1.68 -1.25
C MET A 26 4.68 1.24 -1.16
N LEU A 27 3.95 1.28 -2.28
CA LEU A 27 2.56 0.85 -2.34
C LEU A 27 2.43 -0.63 -1.95
N HIS A 28 3.27 -1.50 -2.53
CA HIS A 28 3.28 -2.92 -2.17
C HIS A 28 3.69 -3.16 -0.72
N PHE A 29 4.72 -2.46 -0.23
CA PHE A 29 5.10 -2.54 1.19
C PHE A 29 3.92 -2.24 2.13
N CYS A 30 3.15 -1.17 1.86
CA CYS A 30 1.94 -0.85 2.62
C CYS A 30 0.85 -1.92 2.47
N GLY A 31 0.71 -2.49 1.26
CA GLY A 31 -0.18 -3.62 0.98
C GLY A 31 0.14 -4.81 1.88
N GLU A 32 1.41 -5.20 1.99
CA GLU A 32 1.82 -6.32 2.85
C GLU A 32 1.53 -6.08 4.33
N ILE A 33 1.76 -4.85 4.82
CA ILE A 33 1.39 -4.51 6.20
C ILE A 33 -0.12 -4.65 6.41
N ARG A 34 -0.93 -4.20 5.45
CA ARG A 34 -2.39 -4.29 5.51
C ARG A 34 -2.87 -5.74 5.49
N LEU A 35 -2.40 -6.53 4.52
CA LEU A 35 -2.70 -7.96 4.43
C LEU A 35 -2.31 -8.72 5.70
N ASN A 36 -1.12 -8.43 6.25
CA ASN A 36 -0.70 -9.00 7.53
C ASN A 36 -1.75 -8.77 8.63
N HIS A 37 -2.29 -7.55 8.76
CA HIS A 37 -3.28 -7.23 9.79
C HIS A 37 -4.68 -7.77 9.47
N TRP A 38 -5.09 -7.79 8.20
CA TRP A 38 -6.33 -8.43 7.76
C TRP A 38 -6.34 -9.91 8.17
N TYR A 39 -5.27 -10.64 7.89
CA TYR A 39 -5.18 -12.04 8.25
C TYR A 39 -5.04 -12.28 9.76
N ARG A 40 -4.41 -11.38 10.51
CA ARG A 40 -4.44 -11.46 12.00
C ARG A 40 -5.85 -11.29 12.53
N CYS A 41 -6.58 -10.29 12.03
CA CYS A 41 -7.97 -10.05 12.40
C CYS A 41 -8.85 -11.26 12.06
N ALA A 42 -8.67 -11.85 10.88
CA ALA A 42 -9.37 -13.07 10.48
C ALA A 42 -9.06 -14.25 11.41
N ALA A 43 -7.78 -14.49 11.73
CA ALA A 43 -7.38 -15.54 12.67
C ALA A 43 -7.97 -15.31 14.08
N ASP A 44 -8.04 -14.06 14.54
CA ASP A 44 -8.62 -13.72 15.84
C ASP A 44 -10.16 -13.91 15.84
N TRP A 45 -10.81 -13.68 14.70
CA TRP A 45 -12.27 -13.80 14.55
C TRP A 45 -12.74 -15.26 14.50
N HIS A 46 -12.02 -16.14 13.79
CA HIS A 46 -12.42 -17.53 13.64
C HIS A 46 -12.23 -18.34 14.93
N THR A 47 -13.13 -19.30 15.17
CA THR A 47 -13.05 -20.26 16.30
C THR A 47 -12.52 -21.62 15.88
N GLU A 48 -12.66 -21.99 14.61
CA GLU A 48 -12.20 -23.29 14.09
C GLU A 48 -10.66 -23.29 13.97
N PRO A 49 -9.97 -24.26 14.61
CA PRO A 49 -8.52 -24.22 14.75
C PRO A 49 -7.74 -24.30 13.42
N VAL A 50 -8.21 -25.03 12.41
CA VAL A 50 -7.52 -25.14 11.12
C VAL A 50 -7.56 -23.81 10.36
N ILE A 51 -8.70 -23.14 10.31
CA ILE A 51 -8.86 -21.84 9.68
C ILE A 51 -7.97 -20.80 10.37
N LYS A 52 -7.93 -20.80 11.72
CA LYS A 52 -7.00 -19.94 12.47
C LYS A 52 -5.55 -20.19 12.05
N GLN A 53 -5.13 -21.45 12.01
CA GLN A 53 -3.77 -21.82 11.63
C GLN A 53 -3.42 -21.38 10.20
N ILE A 54 -4.36 -21.47 9.26
CA ILE A 54 -4.17 -20.98 7.88
C ILE A 54 -3.92 -19.47 7.89
N TYR A 55 -4.80 -18.68 8.50
CA TYR A 55 -4.65 -17.23 8.53
C TYR A 55 -3.41 -16.77 9.30
N GLU A 56 -3.06 -17.44 10.40
CA GLU A 56 -1.81 -17.16 11.10
C GLU A 56 -0.58 -17.43 10.23
N THR A 57 -0.61 -18.50 9.44
CA THR A 57 0.49 -18.85 8.54
C THR A 57 0.62 -17.77 7.46
N ILE A 58 -0.47 -17.46 6.75
CA ILE A 58 -0.46 -16.45 5.69
C ILE A 58 -0.07 -15.08 6.27
N SER A 59 -0.56 -14.70 7.44
CA SER A 59 -0.16 -13.47 8.12
C SER A 59 1.36 -13.37 8.34
N ARG A 60 2.00 -14.45 8.82
CA ARG A 60 3.46 -14.50 8.99
C ARG A 60 4.18 -14.36 7.66
N ASP A 61 3.61 -14.87 6.58
CA ASP A 61 4.17 -14.76 5.24
C ASP A 61 4.16 -13.31 4.76
N GLU A 62 3.04 -12.60 4.93
CA GLU A 62 2.96 -11.18 4.57
C GLU A 62 3.89 -10.30 5.42
N ALA A 63 4.12 -10.66 6.69
CA ALA A 63 5.15 -10.00 7.49
C ALA A 63 6.56 -10.19 6.89
N ARG A 64 6.85 -11.40 6.37
CA ARG A 64 8.12 -11.69 5.67
C ARG A 64 8.23 -10.95 4.34
N HIS A 65 7.14 -10.86 3.58
CA HIS A 65 7.07 -10.06 2.34
C HIS A 65 7.31 -8.58 2.62
N GLY A 66 6.65 -8.01 3.63
CA GLY A 66 6.90 -6.65 4.10
C GLY A 66 8.38 -6.42 4.48
N GLY A 67 9.00 -7.39 5.16
CA GLY A 67 10.43 -7.37 5.45
C GLY A 67 11.32 -7.38 4.20
N ALA A 68 10.93 -8.13 3.15
CA ALA A 68 11.64 -8.13 1.87
C ALA A 68 11.57 -6.77 1.17
N TYR A 69 10.38 -6.16 1.07
CA TYR A 69 10.22 -4.82 0.52
C TYR A 69 11.00 -3.76 1.30
N LEU A 70 10.99 -3.82 2.64
CA LEU A 70 11.75 -2.89 3.47
C LEU A 70 13.25 -2.92 3.16
N ARG A 71 13.82 -4.09 2.85
CA ARG A 71 15.23 -4.20 2.41
C ARG A 71 15.46 -3.47 1.08
N TYR A 72 14.56 -3.61 0.12
CA TYR A 72 14.64 -2.90 -1.16
C TYR A 72 14.45 -1.39 -0.99
N MET A 73 13.56 -0.97 -0.09
CA MET A 73 13.38 0.44 0.24
C MET A 73 14.64 1.05 0.85
N LYS A 74 15.30 0.36 1.79
CA LYS A 74 16.59 0.80 2.35
C LYS A 74 17.65 0.95 1.25
N LYS A 75 17.74 -0.02 0.34
CA LYS A 75 18.65 0.05 -0.82
C LYS A 75 18.32 1.25 -1.72
N ALA A 76 17.04 1.50 -1.99
CA ALA A 76 16.60 2.63 -2.79
C ALA A 76 16.93 3.98 -2.13
N LEU A 77 16.87 4.09 -0.80
CA LEU A 77 17.30 5.30 -0.11
C LEU A 77 18.79 5.59 -0.27
N ASN A 78 19.63 4.56 -0.21
CA ASN A 78 21.08 4.72 -0.42
C ASN A 78 21.39 5.12 -1.87
N ASN A 79 20.61 4.63 -2.84
CA ASN A 79 20.87 4.84 -4.25
C ASN A 79 20.24 6.14 -4.79
N CYS A 80 19.07 6.54 -4.28
CA CYS A 80 18.25 7.62 -4.83
C CYS A 80 18.01 8.77 -3.86
N GLY A 81 18.46 8.66 -2.61
CA GLY A 81 18.40 9.74 -1.61
C GLY A 81 17.00 10.34 -1.44
N ASP A 82 16.89 11.66 -1.60
CA ASP A 82 15.66 12.41 -1.39
C ASP A 82 14.55 12.06 -2.41
N VAL A 83 14.89 11.55 -3.60
CA VAL A 83 13.88 11.08 -4.57
C VAL A 83 13.11 9.89 -3.99
N ALA A 84 13.81 8.93 -3.39
CA ALA A 84 13.17 7.80 -2.70
C ALA A 84 12.41 8.24 -1.45
N ARG A 85 12.97 9.16 -0.65
CA ARG A 85 12.27 9.72 0.53
C ARG A 85 10.96 10.39 0.14
N ALA A 86 10.96 11.18 -0.94
CA ALA A 86 9.77 11.87 -1.43
C ALA A 86 8.70 10.88 -1.92
N ALA A 87 9.07 9.89 -2.74
CA ALA A 87 8.17 8.85 -3.23
C ALA A 87 7.55 8.03 -2.08
N PHE A 88 8.38 7.56 -1.15
CA PHE A 88 7.94 6.75 -0.03
C PHE A 88 7.07 7.54 0.95
N ALA A 89 7.41 8.80 1.24
CA ALA A 89 6.58 9.66 2.08
C ALA A 89 5.25 10.01 1.40
N LYS A 90 5.22 10.21 0.07
CA LYS A 90 3.99 10.45 -0.70
C LYS A 90 3.01 9.29 -0.59
N ILE A 91 3.46 8.08 -0.91
CA ILE A 91 2.60 6.89 -0.82
C ILE A 91 2.30 6.53 0.64
N GLY A 92 3.25 6.70 1.55
CA GLY A 92 3.03 6.52 2.99
C GLY A 92 1.92 7.41 3.52
N VAL A 93 1.87 8.68 3.15
CA VAL A 93 0.77 9.59 3.51
C VAL A 93 -0.56 9.09 2.95
N LEU A 94 -0.61 8.71 1.67
CA LEU A 94 -1.82 8.18 1.04
C LEU A 94 -2.35 6.96 1.81
N MET A 95 -1.49 5.95 2.02
CA MET A 95 -1.86 4.69 2.64
C MET A 95 -2.16 4.82 4.15
N ALA A 96 -1.53 5.78 4.85
CA ALA A 96 -1.79 6.07 6.26
C ALA A 96 -2.98 7.01 6.50
N SER A 97 -3.56 7.58 5.43
CA SER A 97 -4.71 8.51 5.52
C SER A 97 -6.04 7.88 5.12
N ALA A 98 -6.11 6.55 5.06
CA ALA A 98 -7.27 5.79 4.55
C ALA A 98 -8.60 6.11 5.26
N ARG A 99 -8.61 6.71 6.46
CA ARG A 99 -9.84 7.22 7.11
C ARG A 99 -10.57 8.31 6.32
N ARG A 100 -9.97 8.87 5.26
CA ARG A 100 -10.59 9.87 4.38
C ARG A 100 -11.28 9.27 3.16
N THR A 101 -11.12 7.97 2.91
CA THR A 101 -11.78 7.24 1.83
C THR A 101 -12.83 6.31 2.44
N GLU A 102 -13.97 6.14 1.77
CA GLU A 102 -15.04 5.25 2.26
C GLU A 102 -14.57 3.79 2.37
N LYS A 103 -13.55 3.41 1.58
CA LYS A 103 -12.98 2.06 1.56
C LYS A 103 -11.49 2.08 1.90
N PRO A 104 -10.96 1.06 2.61
CA PRO A 104 -9.51 0.93 2.85
C PRO A 104 -8.74 0.81 1.55
N LEU A 105 -7.70 1.64 1.36
CA LEU A 105 -6.85 1.58 0.16
C LEU A 105 -5.95 0.34 0.20
N HIS A 106 -6.01 -0.48 -0.85
CA HIS A 106 -5.20 -1.68 -1.04
C HIS A 106 -4.79 -1.80 -2.53
N PRO A 107 -3.59 -2.29 -2.88
CA PRO A 107 -3.15 -2.35 -4.27
C PRO A 107 -4.15 -2.97 -5.27
N THR A 108 -4.97 -3.93 -4.84
CA THR A 108 -5.97 -4.59 -5.70
C THR A 108 -7.21 -3.74 -6.01
N ASN A 109 -7.44 -2.66 -5.27
CA ASN A 109 -8.60 -1.77 -5.44
C ASN A 109 -8.24 -0.38 -5.98
N LEU A 110 -6.97 -0.17 -6.34
CA LEU A 110 -6.51 1.06 -6.98
C LEU A 110 -6.77 1.01 -8.49
N HIS A 111 -7.17 2.16 -9.03
CA HIS A 111 -7.26 2.39 -10.46
C HIS A 111 -5.87 2.31 -11.09
N VAL A 112 -5.69 1.35 -12.00
CA VAL A 112 -4.38 1.05 -12.61
C VAL A 112 -4.41 1.08 -14.13
N ASN A 113 -5.56 1.38 -14.76
CA ASN A 113 -5.63 1.56 -16.21
C ASN A 113 -6.74 2.54 -16.62
N GLN A 114 -6.37 3.72 -17.10
CA GLN A 114 -7.33 4.77 -17.44
C GLN A 114 -8.31 4.35 -18.57
N ALA A 115 -7.83 3.62 -19.57
CA ALA A 115 -8.63 3.21 -20.72
C ALA A 115 -9.67 2.13 -20.36
N LEU A 116 -9.46 1.41 -19.26
CA LEU A 116 -10.34 0.34 -18.80
C LEU A 116 -11.32 0.79 -17.71
N PHE A 117 -11.26 2.05 -17.28
CA PHE A 117 -12.14 2.59 -16.25
C PHE A 117 -13.62 2.46 -16.66
N PRO A 118 -14.54 2.02 -15.76
CA PRO A 118 -14.34 1.76 -14.32
C PRO A 118 -13.94 0.31 -13.96
N ARG A 119 -13.72 -0.57 -14.95
CA ARG A 119 -13.28 -1.96 -14.75
C ARG A 119 -11.76 -2.09 -14.86
N ASP A 120 -11.04 -1.22 -14.19
CA ASP A 120 -9.59 -1.09 -14.27
C ASP A 120 -8.86 -1.47 -12.99
N THR A 121 -9.55 -2.03 -11.99
CA THR A 121 -8.93 -2.58 -10.78
C THR A 121 -8.96 -4.11 -10.83
N VAL A 122 -8.05 -4.77 -10.12
CA VAL A 122 -8.10 -6.24 -9.97
C VAL A 122 -9.45 -6.66 -9.35
N GLN A 123 -9.89 -5.93 -8.32
CA GLN A 123 -11.14 -6.21 -7.63
C GLN A 123 -12.37 -6.09 -8.54
N SER A 124 -12.42 -5.09 -9.44
CA SER A 124 -13.55 -4.88 -10.37
C SER A 124 -13.74 -6.02 -11.39
N ARG A 125 -12.77 -6.92 -11.50
CA ARG A 125 -12.74 -8.03 -12.45
C ARG A 125 -12.85 -9.40 -11.80
N LEU A 126 -12.93 -9.46 -10.46
CA LEU A 126 -13.27 -10.69 -9.76
C LEU A 126 -14.70 -11.12 -10.10
N PRO A 127 -15.03 -12.43 -10.01
CA PRO A 127 -16.40 -12.92 -10.19
C PRO A 127 -17.41 -12.24 -9.26
N ASP A 128 -16.95 -11.88 -8.07
CA ASP A 128 -17.70 -11.14 -7.06
C ASP A 128 -16.87 -9.95 -6.54
N PRO A 129 -16.98 -8.77 -7.19
CA PRO A 129 -16.18 -7.60 -6.84
C PRO A 129 -16.39 -7.08 -5.42
N GLU A 130 -17.55 -7.34 -4.84
CA GLU A 130 -17.94 -6.89 -3.50
C GLU A 130 -17.47 -7.85 -2.39
N TRP A 131 -17.00 -9.06 -2.75
CA TRP A 131 -16.63 -10.09 -1.79
C TRP A 131 -15.63 -9.60 -0.74
N LEU A 132 -14.59 -8.87 -1.16
CA LEU A 132 -13.55 -8.38 -0.25
C LEU A 132 -14.13 -7.41 0.79
N GLU A 133 -15.04 -6.54 0.39
CA GLU A 133 -15.70 -5.58 1.28
C GLU A 133 -16.59 -6.30 2.29
N ARG A 134 -17.44 -7.23 1.82
CA ARG A 134 -18.27 -8.03 2.72
C ARG A 134 -17.44 -8.91 3.67
N TRP A 135 -16.31 -9.45 3.20
CA TRP A 135 -15.38 -10.21 4.04
C TRP A 135 -14.78 -9.34 5.15
N LEU A 136 -14.32 -8.12 4.81
CA LEU A 136 -13.76 -7.18 5.78
C LEU A 136 -14.82 -6.69 6.79
N ASP A 137 -16.00 -6.30 6.31
CA ASP A 137 -17.00 -5.61 7.13
C ASP A 137 -17.89 -6.57 7.92
N GLU A 138 -18.43 -7.60 7.26
CA GLU A 138 -19.45 -8.48 7.85
C GLU A 138 -18.83 -9.71 8.50
N GLN A 139 -17.80 -10.29 7.87
CA GLN A 139 -17.19 -11.52 8.36
C GLN A 139 -16.16 -11.20 9.45
N ILE A 140 -14.98 -10.68 9.10
CA ILE A 140 -13.91 -10.51 10.08
C ILE A 140 -14.07 -9.25 10.95
N ARG A 141 -14.98 -8.34 10.57
CA ARG A 141 -15.27 -7.06 11.24
C ARG A 141 -13.99 -6.24 11.46
N PHE A 142 -13.28 -5.97 10.38
CA PHE A 142 -12.05 -5.18 10.37
C PHE A 142 -12.37 -3.70 10.66
N ASP A 143 -12.39 -3.35 11.94
CA ASP A 143 -12.84 -2.05 12.40
C ASP A 143 -11.73 -0.97 12.45
N GLY A 144 -12.09 0.19 13.00
CA GLY A 144 -11.19 1.32 13.15
C GLY A 144 -10.01 1.10 14.10
N GLU A 145 -10.09 0.13 15.03
CA GLU A 145 -8.96 -0.23 15.89
C GLU A 145 -7.91 -1.02 15.12
N TRP A 146 -8.34 -1.95 14.28
CA TRP A 146 -7.44 -2.66 13.38
C TRP A 146 -6.82 -1.75 12.33
N GLU A 147 -7.59 -0.82 11.76
CA GLU A 147 -7.04 0.17 10.84
C GLU A 147 -5.98 1.05 11.53
N LYS A 148 -6.19 1.40 12.79
CA LYS A 148 -5.20 2.15 13.59
C LYS A 148 -3.89 1.36 13.72
N LYS A 149 -3.94 0.05 13.97
CA LYS A 149 -2.73 -0.81 14.03
C LYS A 149 -1.96 -0.82 12.71
N VAL A 150 -2.67 -0.86 11.57
CA VAL A 150 -2.05 -0.76 10.23
C VAL A 150 -1.31 0.56 10.07
N VAL A 151 -1.99 1.68 10.35
CA VAL A 151 -1.42 3.03 10.25
C VAL A 151 -0.19 3.18 11.15
N GLU A 152 -0.29 2.77 12.42
CA GLU A 152 0.83 2.80 13.37
C GLU A 152 2.02 1.99 12.87
N ARG A 153 1.79 0.80 12.29
CA ARG A 153 2.87 -0.03 11.74
C ARG A 153 3.53 0.62 10.52
N ILE A 154 2.77 1.25 9.62
CA ILE A 154 3.33 1.99 8.48
C ILE A 154 4.21 3.14 8.98
N LEU A 155 3.68 3.98 9.88
CA LEU A 155 4.38 5.15 10.41
C LEU A 155 5.63 4.76 11.20
N HIS A 156 5.56 3.68 11.99
CA HIS A 156 6.71 3.15 12.72
C HIS A 156 7.84 2.72 11.78
N ASN A 157 7.53 1.96 10.73
CA ASN A 157 8.55 1.52 9.77
C ASN A 157 9.16 2.70 9.01
N LEU A 158 8.35 3.67 8.59
CA LEU A 158 8.85 4.90 7.97
C LEU A 158 9.69 5.74 8.95
N SER A 159 9.35 5.70 10.24
CA SER A 159 10.12 6.42 11.25
C SER A 159 11.54 5.87 11.38
N ILE A 160 11.65 4.53 11.41
CA ILE A 160 12.94 3.84 11.39
C ILE A 160 13.68 4.14 10.09
N LEU A 161 12.97 4.02 8.95
CA LEU A 161 13.56 4.15 7.63
C LEU A 161 14.10 5.56 7.37
N PHE A 162 13.44 6.59 7.90
CA PHE A 162 13.85 7.98 7.73
C PHE A 162 14.63 8.55 8.92
N GLU A 163 14.87 7.75 9.96
CA GLU A 163 15.53 8.15 11.20
C GLU A 163 14.86 9.37 11.86
N ARG A 164 13.52 9.40 11.81
CA ARG A 164 12.69 10.49 12.33
C ARG A 164 11.35 9.97 12.81
N THR A 165 10.93 10.32 14.01
CA THR A 165 9.65 9.86 14.56
C THR A 165 8.45 10.47 13.83
N PHE A 166 7.49 9.62 13.45
CA PHE A 166 6.17 10.01 12.96
C PHE A 166 5.09 9.33 13.81
N ALA A 167 4.36 10.11 14.60
CA ALA A 167 3.19 9.64 15.35
C ALA A 167 1.90 9.76 14.53
N THR A 168 1.87 10.62 13.51
CA THR A 168 0.68 10.86 12.69
C THR A 168 0.99 10.97 11.19
N ALA A 169 0.00 10.69 10.34
CA ALA A 169 0.10 10.92 8.90
C ALA A 169 0.34 12.42 8.54
N GLN A 170 -0.06 13.33 9.44
CA GLN A 170 0.16 14.77 9.26
C GLN A 170 1.65 15.14 9.39
N GLU A 171 2.34 14.55 10.37
CA GLU A 171 3.78 14.71 10.54
C GLU A 171 4.56 14.13 9.35
N LEU A 172 4.15 12.94 8.88
CA LEU A 172 4.72 12.36 7.66
C LEU A 172 4.49 13.25 6.44
N ASN A 173 3.32 13.88 6.31
CA ASN A 173 3.05 14.81 5.22
C ASN A 173 3.87 16.10 5.31
N ARG A 174 4.16 16.58 6.53
CA ARG A 174 5.09 17.71 6.73
C ARG A 174 6.48 17.34 6.23
N TYR A 175 6.97 16.16 6.61
CA TYR A 175 8.25 15.63 6.13
C TYR A 175 8.28 15.47 4.60
N ARG A 176 7.21 14.94 3.99
CA ARG A 176 7.08 14.84 2.54
C ARG A 176 7.28 16.19 1.85
N LYS A 177 6.64 17.25 2.38
CA LYS A 177 6.76 18.61 1.83
C LYS A 177 8.18 19.17 2.00
N GLU A 178 8.80 18.93 3.16
CA GLU A 178 10.19 19.32 3.43
C GLU A 178 11.16 18.70 2.42
N VAL A 179 11.11 17.37 2.25
CA VAL A 179 11.95 16.64 1.29
C VAL A 179 11.72 17.10 -0.15
N THR A 180 10.44 17.28 -0.54
CA THR A 180 10.10 17.80 -1.88
C THR A 180 10.69 19.19 -2.11
N GLY A 181 10.68 20.05 -1.08
CA GLY A 181 11.28 21.37 -1.14
C GLY A 181 12.81 21.32 -1.32
N ARG A 182 13.50 20.39 -0.65
CA ARG A 182 14.94 20.16 -0.85
C ARG A 182 15.26 19.73 -2.28
N LEU A 183 14.51 18.78 -2.83
CA LEU A 183 14.67 18.35 -4.22
C LEU A 183 14.50 19.52 -5.22
N GLN A 184 13.52 20.39 -4.98
CA GLN A 184 13.29 21.56 -5.83
C GLN A 184 14.43 22.58 -5.73
N ALA A 185 14.97 22.80 -4.53
CA ALA A 185 16.10 23.69 -4.31
C ALA A 185 17.39 23.17 -4.97
N GLU A 186 17.63 21.86 -4.92
CA GLU A 186 18.75 21.19 -5.58
C GLU A 186 18.65 21.21 -7.12
N SER A 187 17.43 21.25 -7.65
CA SER A 187 17.19 21.26 -9.11
C SER A 187 17.43 22.64 -9.76
N GLY A 188 17.55 23.72 -8.98
CA GLY A 188 17.78 25.09 -9.45
C GLY A 188 16.67 25.66 -10.36
N PRO A 189 16.59 26.99 -10.55
CA PRO A 189 15.75 27.55 -11.61
C PRO A 189 16.35 27.17 -12.96
N SER A 190 15.65 26.34 -13.73
CA SER A 190 16.00 26.07 -15.13
C SER A 190 16.03 27.41 -15.87
N SER A 191 17.20 27.82 -16.36
CA SER A 191 17.35 29.00 -17.20
C SER A 191 16.73 28.72 -18.56
N ALA A 192 15.42 28.95 -18.68
CA ALA A 192 14.79 29.15 -19.98
C ALA A 192 15.26 30.50 -20.53
N ALA A 193 16.46 30.52 -21.10
CA ALA A 193 16.86 31.55 -22.05
C ALA A 193 15.98 31.38 -23.29
N GLN A 194 14.96 32.23 -23.44
CA GLN A 194 14.24 32.40 -24.70
C GLN A 194 15.20 33.09 -25.69
N PRO A 195 15.39 32.54 -26.91
CA PRO A 195 15.98 33.33 -27.98
C PRO A 195 14.96 34.34 -28.50
N ALA A 196 15.48 35.50 -28.86
CA ALA A 196 14.79 36.70 -29.34
C ALA A 196 14.01 36.50 -30.65
#